data_AF-A0A2U4FPV2-F1
#
_entry.id   AF-A0A2U4FPV2-F1
#
_cell.length_a   1.000
_cell.length_b   1.000
_cell.length_c   1.000
_cell.angle_alpha   90.00
_cell.angle_beta   90.00
_cell.angle_gamma   90.00
#
_symmetry.space_group_name_H-M   'P 1'
#
loop_
_entity.id
_entity.type
_entity.pdbx_description
1 polymer ?
#
loop_
_entity_poly.entity_id
_entity_poly.type
_entity_poly.pdbx_seq_one_letter_code
_entity_poly.pdbx_strand_id
1 'polypeptide(L)'
;MKIDFNLIKDIFEFIYNSSSYQIIGSSLSKQFDVYNENKISENELNESNEKLENDYQNKRNNFINHIQLLYDNKCLGIPYYPVSIEDLSDAYIRIMPNGYELLYILNNYNLEEEINKNIPISIIIKKYRSKLL
;
A
#
# COMPACT_ATOMS: atom_id res chain seq x y z
N MET A 1 -2.08 12.68 6.68
CA MET A 1 -0.94 12.03 6.01
C MET A 1 -1.03 12.35 4.53
N LYS A 2 0.10 12.61 3.84
CA LYS A 2 0.12 12.79 2.39
C LYS A 2 0.06 11.41 1.72
N ILE A 3 -0.66 11.30 0.60
CA ILE A 3 -0.74 10.06 -0.17
C ILE A 3 0.59 9.84 -0.90
N ASP A 4 1.16 8.66 -0.73
CA ASP A 4 2.35 8.15 -1.40
C ASP A 4 1.93 7.24 -2.56
N PHE A 5 1.86 7.83 -3.75
CA PHE A 5 1.45 7.11 -4.95
C PHE A 5 2.49 6.12 -5.47
N ASN A 6 3.77 6.29 -5.12
CA ASN A 6 4.80 5.32 -5.47
C ASN A 6 4.57 4.05 -4.66
N LEU A 7 4.39 4.18 -3.34
CA LEU A 7 4.06 3.04 -2.49
C LEU A 7 2.76 2.35 -2.92
N ILE A 8 1.71 3.11 -3.25
CA ILE A 8 0.47 2.54 -3.78
C ILE A 8 0.72 1.73 -5.06
N LYS A 9 1.51 2.28 -5.99
CA LYS A 9 1.84 1.61 -7.25
C LYS A 9 2.59 0.30 -6.98
N ASP A 10 3.61 0.34 -6.14
CA ASP A 10 4.40 -0.83 -5.77
C ASP A 10 3.52 -1.93 -5.15
N ILE A 11 2.60 -1.56 -4.25
CA ILE A 11 1.62 -2.48 -3.64
C ILE A 11 0.76 -3.16 -4.72
N PHE A 12 0.22 -2.38 -5.67
CA PHE A 12 -0.61 -2.95 -6.73
C PHE A 12 0.18 -3.86 -7.67
N GLU A 13 1.36 -3.44 -8.11
CA GLU A 13 2.21 -4.23 -8.99
C GLU A 13 2.60 -5.55 -8.33
N PHE A 14 2.91 -5.52 -7.03
CA PHE A 14 3.20 -6.73 -6.28
C PHE A 14 2.00 -7.69 -6.25
N ILE A 15 0.80 -7.23 -5.90
CA ILE A 15 -0.41 -8.07 -5.85
C ILE A 15 -0.75 -8.60 -7.25
N TYR A 16 -0.63 -7.76 -8.28
CA TYR A 16 -0.88 -8.12 -9.68
C TYR A 16 0.08 -9.21 -10.17
N ASN A 17 1.36 -9.10 -9.84
CA ASN A 17 2.38 -10.08 -10.22
C ASN A 17 2.27 -11.38 -9.40
N SER A 18 1.89 -11.29 -8.13
CA SER A 18 1.70 -12.45 -7.24
C SER A 18 0.46 -13.28 -7.60
N SER A 19 -0.55 -12.66 -8.22
CA SER A 19 -1.75 -13.38 -8.71
C SER A 19 -1.57 -14.00 -10.10
N SER A 20 -0.58 -13.54 -10.88
CA SER A 20 -0.32 -13.99 -12.25
C SER A 20 0.81 -15.02 -12.37
N TYR A 21 1.74 -15.07 -11.41
CA TYR A 21 2.75 -16.12 -11.28
C TYR A 21 2.54 -16.85 -9.96
N GLN A 22 2.71 -18.18 -9.96
CA GLN A 22 2.57 -19.08 -8.80
C GLN A 22 3.63 -18.82 -7.69
N ILE A 23 3.77 -17.58 -7.22
CA ILE A 23 4.50 -17.30 -6.00
C ILE A 23 3.62 -17.82 -4.86
N ILE A 24 4.07 -18.91 -4.23
CA ILE A 24 3.43 -19.52 -3.07
C ILE A 24 3.24 -18.42 -2.03
N GLY A 25 1.99 -18.24 -1.57
CA GLY A 25 1.50 -17.07 -0.82
C GLY A 25 2.54 -16.35 0.02
N SER A 26 2.74 -15.07 -0.30
CA SER A 26 3.75 -14.21 0.32
C SER A 26 3.07 -13.14 1.19
N SER A 27 3.63 -12.87 2.37
CA SER A 27 3.09 -11.80 3.22
C SER A 27 3.40 -10.45 2.57
N LEU A 28 2.37 -9.70 2.13
CA LEU A 28 2.53 -8.38 1.52
C LEU A 28 3.30 -7.46 2.48
N SER A 29 2.90 -7.48 3.74
CA SER A 29 3.51 -6.73 4.83
C SER A 29 5.02 -6.98 5.01
N LYS A 30 5.51 -8.20 4.70
CA LYS A 30 6.94 -8.52 4.77
C LYS A 30 7.72 -7.92 3.61
N GLN A 31 7.14 -7.83 2.42
CA GLN A 31 7.84 -7.28 1.26
C GLN A 31 8.06 -5.78 1.33
N PHE A 32 7.27 -5.08 2.13
CA PHE A 32 7.41 -3.65 2.36
C PHE A 32 8.12 -3.34 3.68
N ASP A 33 8.85 -4.32 4.25
CA ASP A 33 9.62 -4.22 5.50
C ASP A 33 8.80 -3.66 6.68
N VAL A 34 7.48 -3.87 6.66
CA VAL A 34 6.53 -3.27 7.60
C VAL A 34 6.66 -3.97 8.97
N TYR A 35 7.10 -5.24 8.97
CA TYR A 35 7.09 -6.10 10.18
C TYR A 35 8.20 -7.14 10.29
N ASN A 36 9.29 -7.11 9.50
CA ASN A 36 10.43 -7.99 9.75
C ASN A 36 11.82 -7.37 9.54
N GLU A 37 12.75 -7.92 10.31
CA GLU A 37 14.20 -7.67 10.49
C GLU A 37 14.65 -6.45 11.31
N ASN A 38 13.92 -5.33 11.35
CA ASN A 38 14.41 -4.10 12.02
C ASN A 38 13.62 -3.63 13.25
N LYS A 39 12.59 -4.37 13.69
CA LYS A 39 11.83 -4.00 14.89
C LYS A 39 12.71 -4.21 16.12
N ILE A 40 12.97 -3.13 16.85
CA ILE A 40 13.77 -3.20 18.07
C ILE A 40 12.84 -3.64 19.20
N SER A 41 13.25 -4.66 19.97
CA SER A 41 12.44 -5.05 21.11
C SER A 41 12.41 -3.93 22.14
N GLU A 42 11.29 -3.76 22.86
CA GLU A 42 11.17 -2.70 23.88
C GLU A 42 12.28 -2.79 24.94
N ASN A 43 12.79 -4.00 25.20
CA ASN A 43 13.88 -4.26 26.13
C ASN A 43 15.27 -3.84 25.58
N GLU A 44 15.40 -3.66 24.27
CA GLU A 44 16.63 -3.25 23.59
C GLU A 44 16.62 -1.78 23.18
N LEU A 45 15.48 -1.09 23.33
CA LEU A 45 15.33 0.32 22.97
C LEU A 45 16.18 1.21 23.89
N ASN A 46 17.06 2.01 23.29
CA ASN A 46 17.92 2.98 23.96
C ASN A 46 18.22 4.17 23.04
N GLU A 47 18.89 5.19 23.56
CA GLU A 47 19.19 6.42 22.79
C GLU A 47 19.94 6.17 21.47
N SER A 48 20.73 5.09 21.38
CA SER A 48 21.51 4.77 20.18
C SER A 48 20.66 4.19 19.04
N ASN A 49 19.46 3.69 19.33
CA ASN A 49 18.62 2.98 18.36
C ASN A 49 17.17 3.50 18.27
N GLU A 50 16.80 4.49 19.09
CA GLU A 50 15.49 5.16 19.05
C GLU A 50 15.15 5.74 17.67
N LYS A 51 16.14 6.25 16.93
CA LYS A 51 15.94 6.77 15.57
C LYS A 51 15.52 5.66 14.60
N LEU A 52 16.13 4.48 14.69
CA LEU A 52 15.80 3.34 13.85
C LEU A 52 14.39 2.84 14.13
N GLU A 53 14.00 2.77 15.40
CA GLU A 53 12.63 2.40 15.78
C GLU A 53 11.61 3.42 15.28
N ASN A 54 11.89 4.73 15.39
CA ASN A 54 11.00 5.77 14.85
C ASN A 54 10.85 5.67 13.32
N ASP A 55 11.95 5.44 12.59
CA ASP A 55 11.91 5.25 11.14
C ASP A 55 11.10 3.99 10.78
N TYR A 56 11.23 2.91 11.54
CA TYR A 56 10.45 1.69 11.41
C TYR A 56 8.94 1.95 11.64
N GLN A 57 8.56 2.60 12.75
CA GLN A 57 7.17 2.93 13.05
C GLN A 57 6.55 3.88 12.00
N ASN A 58 7.34 4.80 11.46
CA ASN A 58 6.90 5.69 10.38
C ASN A 58 6.60 4.92 9.09
N LYS A 59 7.51 4.03 8.65
CA LYS A 59 7.27 3.14 7.50
C LYS A 59 6.04 2.27 7.71
N ARG A 60 5.93 1.68 8.90
CA ARG A 60 4.79 0.87 9.32
C ARG A 60 3.48 1.63 9.16
N ASN A 61 3.35 2.77 9.83
CA ASN A 61 2.15 3.59 9.79
C ASN A 61 1.82 4.04 8.37
N ASN A 62 2.84 4.39 7.57
CA ASN A 62 2.66 4.79 6.19
C ASN A 62 2.02 3.66 5.36
N PHE A 63 2.56 2.44 5.45
CA PHE A 63 2.01 1.28 4.74
C PHE A 63 0.57 0.96 5.15
N ILE A 64 0.29 0.86 6.45
CA ILE A 64 -1.07 0.51 6.96
C ILE A 64 -2.09 1.54 6.45
N ASN A 65 -1.76 2.83 6.57
CA ASN A 65 -2.65 3.90 6.14
C ASN A 65 -2.94 3.83 4.64
N HIS A 66 -1.96 3.44 3.82
CA HIS A 66 -2.17 3.25 2.38
C HIS A 66 -3.04 2.05 2.06
N ILE A 67 -2.85 0.90 2.72
CA ILE A 67 -3.74 -0.25 2.55
C ILE A 67 -5.18 0.11 2.93
N GLN A 68 -5.38 0.78 4.07
CA GLN A 68 -6.70 1.23 4.50
C GLN A 68 -7.32 2.19 3.49
N LEU A 69 -6.55 3.17 3.00
CA LEU A 69 -7.01 4.12 2.00
C LEU A 69 -7.45 3.42 0.70
N LEU A 70 -6.70 2.43 0.23
CA LEU A 70 -7.04 1.64 -0.95
C LEU A 70 -8.30 0.79 -0.73
N TYR A 71 -8.46 0.21 0.46
CA TYR A 71 -9.66 -0.54 0.83
C TYR A 71 -10.90 0.37 0.88
N ASP A 72 -10.82 1.52 1.56
CA ASP A 72 -11.92 2.48 1.70
C ASP A 72 -12.38 3.06 0.35
N ASN A 73 -11.44 3.21 -0.60
CA ASN A 73 -11.73 3.66 -1.95
C ASN A 73 -12.15 2.50 -2.89
N LYS A 74 -12.41 1.30 -2.35
CA LYS A 74 -12.79 0.09 -3.09
C LYS A 74 -11.79 -0.27 -4.19
N CYS A 75 -10.52 0.03 -3.99
CA CYS A 75 -9.44 -0.32 -4.90
C CYS A 75 -8.85 -1.69 -4.56
N LEU A 76 -8.89 -2.09 -3.29
CA LEU A 76 -8.58 -3.43 -2.82
C LEU A 76 -9.81 -4.07 -2.18
N GLY A 77 -9.89 -5.40 -2.30
CA GLY A 77 -10.84 -6.25 -1.61
C GLY A 77 -10.11 -7.23 -0.72
N ILE A 78 -10.49 -7.30 0.54
CA ILE A 78 -9.86 -8.18 1.53
C ILE A 78 -10.94 -9.15 2.02
N PRO A 79 -11.16 -10.30 1.34
CA PRO A 79 -12.18 -11.29 1.69
C PRO A 79 -12.05 -11.86 3.11
N TYR A 80 -10.83 -11.90 3.66
CA TYR A 80 -10.58 -12.31 5.03
C TYR A 80 -9.81 -11.19 5.72
N TYR A 81 -10.46 -10.52 6.67
CA TYR A 81 -9.76 -9.59 7.53
C TYR A 81 -8.71 -10.38 8.32
N PRO A 82 -7.41 -10.13 8.11
CA PRO A 82 -6.42 -10.71 8.98
C PRO A 82 -6.63 -10.16 10.39
N VAL A 83 -6.28 -10.94 11.41
CA VAL A 83 -6.36 -10.50 12.83
C VAL A 83 -5.56 -9.21 13.05
N SER A 84 -4.54 -9.02 12.23
CA SER A 84 -3.63 -7.89 12.25
C SER A 84 -3.15 -7.60 10.82
N ILE A 85 -2.85 -6.34 10.48
CA ILE A 85 -2.37 -5.97 9.12
C ILE A 85 -1.01 -6.61 8.81
N GLU A 86 -0.30 -7.04 9.85
CA GLU A 86 0.91 -7.84 9.86
C GLU A 86 0.72 -9.17 9.11
N ASP A 87 -0.44 -9.79 9.25
CA ASP A 87 -0.74 -11.12 8.66
C ASP A 87 -1.36 -11.02 7.25
N LEU A 88 -1.37 -9.81 6.68
CA LEU A 88 -1.97 -9.58 5.37
C LEU A 88 -1.13 -10.28 4.28
N SER A 89 -1.63 -11.42 3.81
CA SER A 89 -1.09 -12.14 2.66
C SER A 89 -1.72 -11.64 1.37
N ASP A 90 -0.89 -11.52 0.34
CA ASP A 90 -1.27 -11.30 -1.06
C ASP A 90 -2.43 -12.19 -1.52
N ALA A 91 -2.44 -13.47 -1.13
CA ALA A 91 -3.49 -14.44 -1.47
C ALA A 91 -4.87 -14.07 -0.92
N TYR A 92 -4.92 -13.22 0.11
CA TYR A 92 -6.16 -12.73 0.72
C TYR A 92 -6.52 -11.31 0.28
N ILE A 93 -5.83 -10.74 -0.72
CA ILE A 93 -6.16 -9.44 -1.30
C ILE A 93 -6.53 -9.61 -2.77
N ARG A 94 -7.52 -8.87 -3.22
CA ARG A 94 -7.90 -8.76 -4.63
C ARG A 94 -7.86 -7.32 -5.07
N ILE A 95 -7.32 -7.07 -6.26
CA ILE A 95 -7.47 -5.76 -6.90
C ILE A 95 -8.90 -5.66 -7.42
N MET A 96 -9.61 -4.62 -7.00
CA MET A 96 -10.98 -4.33 -7.44
C MET A 96 -10.96 -3.50 -8.74
N PRO A 97 -12.08 -3.33 -9.46
CA PRO A 97 -12.11 -2.55 -10.70
C PRO A 97 -11.52 -1.13 -10.56
N ASN A 98 -11.84 -0.42 -9.49
CA ASN A 98 -11.26 0.90 -9.21
C ASN A 98 -9.74 0.83 -8.98
N GLY A 99 -9.23 -0.28 -8.46
CA GLY A 99 -7.79 -0.50 -8.25
C GLY A 99 -7.05 -0.70 -9.57
N TYR A 100 -7.64 -1.43 -10.53
CA TYR A 100 -7.09 -1.54 -11.88
C TYR A 100 -7.09 -0.19 -12.61
N GLU A 101 -8.18 0.59 -12.50
CA GLU A 101 -8.23 1.94 -13.04
C GLU A 101 -7.15 2.83 -12.43
N LEU A 102 -6.99 2.78 -11.10
CA LEU A 102 -5.95 3.54 -10.40
C LEU A 102 -4.54 3.11 -10.82
N LEU A 103 -4.25 1.82 -10.90
CA LEU A 103 -2.97 1.31 -11.37
C LEU A 103 -2.67 1.78 -12.80
N TYR A 104 -3.66 1.73 -13.70
CA TYR A 104 -3.50 2.29 -15.04
C TYR A 104 -3.17 3.78 -14.99
N ILE A 105 -3.89 4.54 -14.15
CA ILE A 105 -3.67 5.98 -14.02
C ILE A 105 -2.23 6.27 -13.56
N LEU A 106 -1.77 5.55 -12.53
CA LEU A 106 -0.42 5.66 -11.97
C LEU A 106 0.69 5.35 -12.99
N ASN A 107 0.40 4.48 -13.95
CA ASN A 107 1.36 4.08 -14.97
C ASN A 107 1.41 5.02 -16.18
N ASN A 108 0.34 5.79 -16.44
CA ASN A 108 0.18 6.49 -17.72
C ASN A 108 0.05 8.01 -17.59
N TYR A 109 -0.13 8.56 -16.39
CA TYR A 109 -0.31 10.00 -16.21
C TYR A 109 0.63 10.57 -15.14
N ASN A 110 1.07 11.81 -15.35
CA ASN A 110 1.70 12.61 -14.30
C ASN A 110 0.63 13.11 -13.32
N LEU A 111 0.81 12.82 -12.03
CA LEU A 111 -0.10 13.17 -10.94
C LEU A 111 0.46 14.26 -10.02
N GLU A 112 1.50 14.99 -10.42
CA GLU A 112 2.15 16.01 -9.59
C GLU A 112 1.17 17.08 -9.08
N GLU A 113 0.24 17.52 -9.92
CA GLU A 113 -0.78 18.49 -9.53
C GLU A 113 -1.73 17.93 -8.45
N GLU A 114 -2.22 16.69 -8.65
CA GLU A 114 -3.06 15.95 -7.71
C GLU A 114 -2.36 15.77 -6.36
N ILE A 115 -1.07 15.43 -6.41
CA ILE A 115 -0.21 15.25 -5.23
C ILE A 115 -0.06 16.56 -4.47
N ASN A 116 0.25 17.65 -5.17
CA ASN A 116 0.46 18.97 -4.56
C ASN A 116 -0.82 19.54 -3.97
N LYS A 117 -1.97 19.21 -4.56
CA LYS A 117 -3.30 19.60 -4.07
C LYS A 117 -3.91 18.61 -3.09
N ASN A 118 -3.21 17.51 -2.78
CA ASN A 118 -3.68 16.44 -1.90
C ASN A 118 -5.08 15.93 -2.29
N ILE A 119 -5.29 15.70 -3.59
CA ILE A 119 -6.60 15.29 -4.12
C ILE A 119 -6.91 13.85 -3.68
N PRO A 120 -8.12 13.56 -3.18
CA PRO A 120 -8.55 12.20 -2.81
C PRO A 120 -8.50 11.21 -3.98
N ILE A 121 -8.10 9.95 -3.70
CA ILE A 121 -8.02 8.87 -4.69
C ILE A 121 -9.31 8.70 -5.50
N SER A 122 -10.47 8.65 -4.83
CA SER A 122 -11.77 8.52 -5.52
C SER A 122 -12.05 9.66 -6.51
N ILE A 123 -11.54 10.87 -6.27
CA ILE A 123 -11.68 11.99 -7.19
C ILE A 123 -10.69 11.85 -8.35
N ILE A 124 -9.46 11.42 -8.08
CA ILE A 124 -8.46 11.13 -9.12
C ILE A 124 -9.00 10.07 -10.09
N ILE A 125 -9.49 8.94 -9.58
CA ILE A 125 -10.06 7.87 -10.42
C ILE A 125 -11.18 8.43 -11.29
N LYS A 126 -12.14 9.19 -10.73
CA LYS A 126 -13.21 9.82 -11.51
C LYS A 126 -12.69 10.79 -12.58
N LYS A 127 -11.70 11.62 -12.26
CA LYS A 127 -11.10 12.61 -13.18
C LYS A 127 -10.47 11.95 -14.39
N TYR A 128 -9.79 10.81 -14.19
CA TYR A 128 -9.08 10.13 -15.27
C TYR A 128 -9.89 9.01 -15.92
N ARG A 129 -10.97 8.51 -15.30
CA ARG A 129 -11.85 7.48 -15.89
C ARG A 129 -12.37 7.87 -17.27
N SER A 130 -12.71 9.13 -17.49
CA SER A 130 -13.14 9.60 -18.82
C SER A 130 -12.05 9.60 -19.89
N LYS A 131 -10.78 9.45 -19.49
CA LYS A 131 -9.60 9.37 -20.37
C LYS A 131 -9.14 7.93 -20.61
N LEU A 132 -9.80 6.94 -20.01
CA LEU A 132 -9.49 5.51 -20.16
C LEU A 132 -10.16 4.87 -21.40
N LEU A 133 -10.85 5.66 -22.22
CA LEU A 133 -11.53 5.24 -23.45
C LEU A 133 -10.59 5.25 -24.65
#